data_AF-A0AAW1V1D8-F1
#
_entry.id   AF-A0AAW1V1D8-F1
#
_cell.length_a   1.000
_cell.length_b   1.000
_cell.length_c   1.000
_cell.angle_alpha   90.00
_cell.angle_beta   90.00
_cell.angle_gamma   90.00
#
_symmetry.space_group_name_H-M   'P 1'
#
loop_
_entity.id
_entity.type
_entity.pdbx_description
1 polymer ?
#
loop_
_entity_poly.entity_id
_entity_poly.type
_entity_poly.pdbx_seq_one_letter_code
_entity_poly.pdbx_strand_id
1 'polypeptide(L)'
;MSNVKFQKMRLLWYFLALIIFLLVCATYKTIIQINPQRDPTFNQHKNVVKVNDLYTYGFNQFNSEICSDKGRSVKIFIAVMSSPENEGKRLAIRKTWGYFAFRKDVSIVFFIGTTTQNGTTDSLIKEDWIHKDLIRCKSEDKLTLKTVHMLEWIKTFCPEAEFLMKTEDNVIINVSNLLQLLSNLNSKRELSTEEKLRTWFQLEVDFISTMYLQKNICPIYIPIS
;
A
#
# COMPACT_ATOMS: atom_id res chain seq x y z
N MET A 1 57.74 22.68 39.35
CA MET A 1 56.64 23.67 39.28
C MET A 1 55.86 23.60 37.94
N SER A 2 55.66 22.41 37.36
CA SER A 2 55.07 22.20 36.04
C SER A 2 53.73 21.42 36.03
N ASN A 3 53.37 20.72 37.11
CA ASN A 3 52.14 19.90 37.16
C ASN A 3 50.84 20.69 37.42
N VAL A 4 50.91 21.88 38.04
CA VAL A 4 49.72 22.67 38.39
C VAL A 4 49.14 23.42 37.18
N LYS A 5 50.00 23.88 36.24
CA LYS A 5 49.55 24.54 35.01
C LYS A 5 48.81 23.59 34.08
N PHE A 6 49.27 22.33 33.98
CA PHE A 6 48.66 21.33 33.12
C PHE A 6 47.29 20.87 33.63
N GLN A 7 47.11 20.75 34.96
CA GLN A 7 45.81 20.44 35.55
C GLN A 7 44.80 21.59 35.43
N LYS A 8 45.22 22.85 35.62
CA LYS A 8 44.35 24.02 35.41
C LYS A 8 43.87 24.13 33.97
N MET A 9 44.74 23.82 33.00
CA MET A 9 44.38 23.83 31.58
C MET A 9 43.34 22.74 31.25
N ARG A 10 43.48 21.53 31.81
CA ARG A 10 42.48 20.46 31.66
C ARG A 10 41.13 20.81 32.30
N LEU A 11 41.13 21.41 33.49
CA LEU A 11 39.89 21.91 34.10
C LEU A 11 39.21 22.95 33.20
N LEU A 12 39.98 23.87 32.62
CA LEU A 12 39.45 24.89 31.70
C LEU A 12 38.76 24.25 30.49
N TRP A 13 39.35 23.19 29.91
CA TRP A 13 38.76 22.44 28.80
C TRP A 13 37.46 21.72 29.20
N TYR A 14 37.39 21.13 30.39
CA TYR A 14 36.14 20.51 30.88
C TYR A 14 35.05 21.54 31.13
N PHE A 15 35.39 22.72 31.68
CA PHE A 15 34.44 23.82 31.85
C PHE A 15 33.93 24.35 30.51
N LEU A 16 34.80 24.53 29.52
CA LEU A 16 34.41 24.94 28.17
C LEU A 16 33.50 23.90 27.49
N ALA A 17 33.83 22.61 27.61
CA ALA A 17 33.02 21.53 27.06
C ALA A 17 31.63 21.44 27.71
N LEU A 18 31.54 21.64 29.03
CA LEU A 18 30.27 21.67 29.76
C LEU A 18 29.39 22.85 29.31
N ILE A 19 29.98 24.03 29.12
CA ILE A 19 29.26 25.21 28.62
C ILE A 19 28.72 24.96 27.21
N ILE A 20 29.53 24.39 26.31
CA ILE A 20 29.09 24.04 24.95
C ILE A 20 27.95 23.03 25.00
N PHE A 21 28.06 21.98 25.82
CA PHE A 21 27.00 20.98 25.97
C PHE A 21 25.69 21.59 26.47
N LEU A 22 25.76 22.47 27.47
CA LEU A 22 24.58 23.17 28.00
C LEU A 22 23.96 24.13 26.97
N LEU A 23 24.78 24.81 26.15
CA LEU A 23 24.28 25.65 25.05
C LEU A 23 23.59 24.82 23.97
N VAL A 24 24.15 23.67 23.59
CA VAL A 24 23.50 22.74 22.64
C VAL A 24 22.20 22.17 23.22
N CYS A 25 22.17 21.81 24.51
CA CYS A 25 20.94 21.37 25.16
C CYS A 25 19.88 22.47 25.23
N ALA A 26 20.28 23.73 25.44
CA ALA A 26 19.37 24.87 25.47
C ALA A 26 18.77 25.16 24.08
N THR A 27 19.56 25.08 23.01
CA THR A 27 19.07 25.25 21.63
C THR A 27 18.25 24.06 21.13
N TYR A 28 18.56 22.84 21.58
CA TYR A 28 17.74 21.66 21.29
C TYR A 28 16.34 21.78 21.90
N LYS A 29 16.22 22.32 23.12
CA LYS A 29 14.92 22.55 23.77
C LYS A 29 14.04 23.56 23.02
N THR A 30 14.62 24.61 22.42
CA THR A 30 13.86 25.56 21.60
C THR A 30 13.43 24.97 20.26
N ILE A 31 14.24 24.09 19.67
CA ILE A 31 13.89 23.39 18.42
C ILE A 31 12.70 22.41 18.63
N ILE A 32 12.64 21.71 19.77
CA ILE A 32 11.52 20.77 20.06
C ILE A 32 10.23 21.50 20.47
N GLN A 33 10.30 22.77 20.89
CA GLN A 33 9.11 23.61 21.12
C GLN A 33 8.53 24.25 19.86
N ILE A 34 9.11 23.99 18.67
CA ILE A 34 8.37 24.08 17.41
C ILE A 34 7.40 22.90 17.38
N ASN A 35 6.42 22.98 18.25
CA ASN A 35 5.20 22.22 18.23
C ASN A 35 4.69 22.26 16.79
N PRO A 36 4.35 21.12 16.17
CA PRO A 36 3.55 21.11 14.95
C PRO A 36 2.15 21.58 15.37
N GLN A 37 2.03 22.85 15.73
CA GLN A 37 0.79 23.58 15.72
C GLN A 37 0.32 23.46 14.29
N ARG A 38 -0.68 22.58 14.13
CA ARG A 38 -1.52 22.48 12.94
C ARG A 38 -1.68 23.89 12.39
N ASP A 39 -1.19 24.05 11.16
CA ASP A 39 -1.36 25.27 10.39
C ASP A 39 -2.82 25.74 10.51
N PRO A 40 -3.09 26.92 11.10
CA PRO A 40 -4.44 27.42 11.28
C PRO A 40 -5.15 27.71 9.94
N THR A 41 -4.43 27.65 8.80
CA THR A 41 -5.02 27.74 7.46
C THR A 41 -5.59 26.43 6.92
N PHE A 42 -5.34 25.27 7.54
CA PHE A 42 -5.89 23.97 7.09
C PHE A 42 -7.44 23.94 7.12
N ASN A 43 -8.06 24.77 7.96
CA ASN A 43 -9.52 24.90 8.04
C ASN A 43 -10.13 25.80 6.95
N GLN A 44 -9.34 26.31 6.00
CA GLN A 44 -9.86 27.12 4.89
C GLN A 44 -10.23 26.30 3.64
N HIS A 45 -9.94 25.00 3.61
CA HIS A 45 -10.57 24.10 2.63
C HIS A 45 -12.02 23.81 3.04
N LYS A 46 -12.93 24.70 2.65
CA LYS A 46 -14.37 24.66 2.96
C LYS A 46 -15.14 23.47 2.33
N ASN A 47 -14.45 22.42 1.89
CA ASN A 47 -15.00 21.17 1.37
C ASN A 47 -14.10 19.99 1.79
N VAL A 48 -13.87 19.78 3.09
CA VAL A 48 -13.31 18.51 3.56
C VAL A 48 -14.39 17.45 3.42
N VAL A 49 -14.41 16.78 2.27
CA VAL A 49 -15.30 15.63 2.06
C VAL A 49 -14.78 14.49 2.93
N LYS A 50 -15.59 14.00 3.88
CA LYS A 50 -15.17 12.86 4.70
C LYS A 50 -15.14 11.63 3.82
N VAL A 51 -14.17 10.75 4.04
CA VAL A 51 -14.08 9.47 3.32
C VAL A 51 -15.35 8.65 3.51
N ASN A 52 -15.95 8.67 4.71
CA ASN A 52 -17.22 8.00 5.00
C ASN A 52 -18.42 8.54 4.19
N ASP A 53 -18.34 9.78 3.68
CA ASP A 53 -19.39 10.36 2.83
C ASP A 53 -19.26 9.92 1.37
N LEU A 54 -18.09 9.38 0.97
CA LEU A 54 -17.78 8.94 -0.40
C LEU A 54 -17.65 7.43 -0.55
N TYR A 55 -17.40 6.72 0.54
CA TYR A 55 -17.17 5.29 0.56
C TYR A 55 -18.31 4.58 1.29
N THR A 56 -18.97 3.67 0.59
CA THR A 56 -19.96 2.76 1.17
C THR A 56 -19.33 1.38 1.29
N TYR A 57 -19.34 0.81 2.50
CA TYR A 57 -18.85 -0.55 2.74
C TYR A 57 -19.59 -1.60 1.89
N GLY A 58 -18.88 -2.63 1.46
CA GLY A 58 -19.42 -3.76 0.69
C GLY A 58 -19.24 -3.64 -0.82
N PHE A 59 -19.86 -4.60 -1.52
CA PHE A 59 -19.67 -4.82 -2.96
C PHE A 59 -21.00 -5.14 -3.64
N ASN A 60 -21.14 -4.73 -4.90
CA ASN A 60 -22.24 -5.18 -5.77
C ASN A 60 -22.01 -6.61 -6.28
N GLN A 61 -20.75 -7.01 -6.41
CA GLN A 61 -20.33 -8.39 -6.69
C GLN A 61 -18.98 -8.62 -6.02
N PHE A 62 -18.89 -9.67 -5.19
CA PHE A 62 -17.70 -9.94 -4.39
C PHE A 62 -16.96 -11.24 -4.75
N ASN A 63 -17.53 -12.13 -5.56
CA ASN A 63 -16.86 -13.37 -6.06
C ASN A 63 -15.88 -14.01 -5.06
N SER A 64 -16.36 -14.41 -3.87
CA SER A 64 -15.51 -14.93 -2.79
C SER A 64 -14.67 -16.14 -3.19
N GLU A 65 -15.15 -16.91 -4.16
CA GLU A 65 -14.48 -18.14 -4.64
C GLU A 65 -13.12 -17.88 -5.30
N ILE A 66 -12.86 -16.64 -5.77
CA ILE A 66 -11.57 -16.22 -6.35
C ILE A 66 -10.40 -16.55 -5.42
N CYS A 67 -10.62 -16.39 -4.11
CA CYS A 67 -9.63 -16.70 -3.10
C CYS A 67 -10.20 -17.77 -2.16
N SER A 68 -10.15 -19.01 -2.64
CA SER A 68 -10.52 -20.18 -1.82
C SER A 68 -9.61 -20.30 -0.60
N ASP A 69 -10.16 -20.86 0.46
CA ASP A 69 -9.40 -21.20 1.66
C ASP A 69 -8.62 -20.02 2.27
N LYS A 70 -9.24 -18.83 2.27
CA LYS A 70 -8.69 -17.57 2.79
C LYS A 70 -7.35 -17.13 2.16
N GLY A 71 -6.96 -17.74 1.03
CA GLY A 71 -5.72 -17.42 0.33
C GLY A 71 -4.50 -18.15 0.85
N ARG A 72 -4.66 -19.27 1.58
CA ARG A 72 -3.54 -20.06 2.12
C ARG A 72 -2.54 -20.51 1.07
N SER A 73 -3.02 -20.85 -0.13
CA SER A 73 -2.15 -21.22 -1.25
C SER A 73 -1.69 -20.04 -2.09
N VAL A 74 -2.25 -18.84 -1.88
CA VAL A 74 -2.01 -17.66 -2.73
C VAL A 74 -0.69 -17.01 -2.33
N LYS A 75 0.30 -17.13 -3.20
CA LYS A 75 1.59 -16.45 -3.02
C LYS A 75 1.47 -14.97 -3.38
N ILE A 76 0.80 -14.64 -4.48
CA ILE A 76 0.58 -13.26 -4.88
C ILE A 76 -0.87 -13.02 -5.29
N PHE A 77 -1.45 -11.95 -4.75
CA PHE A 77 -2.71 -11.37 -5.16
C PHE A 77 -2.44 -10.10 -5.98
N ILE A 78 -2.85 -10.10 -7.25
CA ILE A 78 -2.72 -8.97 -8.18
C ILE A 78 -4.10 -8.33 -8.36
N ALA A 79 -4.28 -7.14 -7.80
CA ALA A 79 -5.46 -6.33 -7.96
C ALA A 79 -5.31 -5.39 -9.15
N VAL A 80 -6.08 -5.60 -10.21
CA VAL A 80 -6.08 -4.78 -11.42
C VAL A 80 -7.23 -3.78 -11.35
N MET A 81 -6.89 -2.50 -11.25
CA MET A 81 -7.86 -1.41 -11.25
C MET A 81 -8.29 -1.15 -12.70
N SER A 82 -9.57 -1.38 -13.01
CA SER A 82 -10.12 -1.24 -14.37
C SER A 82 -11.45 -0.49 -14.36
N SER A 83 -11.81 0.13 -15.48
CA SER A 83 -13.09 0.84 -15.64
C SER A 83 -14.14 -0.05 -16.32
N PRO A 84 -15.44 0.12 -16.02
CA PRO A 84 -16.54 -0.64 -16.62
C PRO A 84 -16.41 -0.86 -18.14
N GLU A 85 -16.05 0.20 -18.86
CA GLU A 85 -15.97 0.26 -20.31
C GLU A 85 -14.74 -0.47 -20.90
N ASN A 86 -13.74 -0.78 -20.07
CA ASN A 86 -12.45 -1.35 -20.50
C ASN A 86 -12.46 -2.88 -20.63
N GLU A 87 -13.58 -3.48 -21.06
CA GLU A 87 -13.70 -4.93 -21.27
C GLU A 87 -12.60 -5.46 -22.21
N GLY A 88 -12.30 -4.73 -23.29
CA GLY A 88 -11.25 -5.09 -24.23
C GLY A 88 -9.85 -5.16 -23.60
N LYS A 89 -9.54 -4.25 -22.64
CA LYS A 89 -8.25 -4.28 -21.93
C LYS A 89 -8.18 -5.44 -20.96
N ARG A 90 -9.26 -5.70 -20.21
CA ARG A 90 -9.34 -6.87 -19.32
C ARG A 90 -9.17 -8.17 -20.11
N LEU A 91 -9.81 -8.28 -21.27
CA LEU A 91 -9.64 -9.41 -22.17
C LEU A 91 -8.20 -9.55 -22.68
N ALA A 92 -7.54 -8.44 -23.04
CA ALA A 92 -6.13 -8.46 -23.43
C ALA A 92 -5.22 -8.94 -22.29
N ILE A 93 -5.47 -8.51 -21.06
CA ILE A 93 -4.75 -9.01 -19.87
C ILE A 93 -4.98 -10.51 -19.70
N ARG A 94 -6.22 -10.99 -19.71
CA ARG A 94 -6.55 -12.43 -19.61
C ARG A 94 -5.84 -13.27 -20.66
N LYS A 95 -5.74 -12.77 -21.90
CA LYS A 95 -5.07 -13.44 -23.03
C LYS A 95 -3.54 -13.35 -23.01
N THR A 96 -2.96 -12.51 -22.16
CA THR A 96 -1.51 -12.28 -22.09
C THR A 96 -0.97 -12.71 -20.72
N TRP A 97 -0.56 -11.76 -19.89
CA TRP A 97 0.06 -12.04 -18.60
C TRP A 97 -0.95 -12.48 -17.52
N GLY A 98 -2.24 -12.20 -17.72
CA GLY A 98 -3.34 -12.69 -16.89
C GLY A 98 -3.52 -14.20 -16.95
N TYR A 99 -2.96 -14.87 -17.97
CA TYR A 99 -2.99 -16.33 -18.09
C TYR A 99 -2.51 -17.02 -16.80
N PHE A 100 -1.51 -16.48 -16.11
CA PHE A 100 -0.95 -17.06 -14.89
C PHE A 100 -1.95 -17.27 -13.73
N ALA A 101 -3.14 -16.67 -13.79
CA ALA A 101 -4.24 -16.96 -12.87
C ALA A 101 -4.71 -18.43 -12.88
N PHE A 102 -4.31 -19.24 -13.87
CA PHE A 102 -4.54 -20.69 -13.85
C PHE A 102 -3.81 -21.39 -12.69
N ARG A 103 -2.75 -20.77 -12.14
CA ARG A 103 -1.97 -21.33 -11.03
C ARG A 103 -2.65 -21.04 -9.69
N LYS A 104 -2.66 -22.02 -8.79
CA LYS A 104 -3.24 -21.89 -7.44
C LYS A 104 -2.53 -20.86 -6.55
N ASP A 105 -1.29 -20.51 -6.86
CA ASP A 105 -0.47 -19.55 -6.11
C ASP A 105 -0.53 -18.11 -6.64
N VAL A 106 -1.32 -17.86 -7.69
CA VAL A 106 -1.50 -16.55 -8.30
C VAL A 106 -2.99 -16.24 -8.40
N SER A 107 -3.43 -15.15 -7.76
CA SER A 107 -4.78 -14.60 -7.93
C SER A 107 -4.68 -13.28 -8.68
N ILE A 108 -5.45 -13.13 -9.76
CA ILE A 108 -5.54 -11.88 -10.53
C ILE A 108 -7.00 -11.47 -10.55
N VAL A 109 -7.28 -10.25 -10.09
CA VAL A 109 -8.66 -9.81 -9.80
C VAL A 109 -8.87 -8.40 -10.29
N PHE A 110 -9.95 -8.18 -11.04
CA PHE A 110 -10.28 -6.84 -11.55
C PHE A 110 -11.23 -6.12 -10.59
N PHE A 111 -10.85 -4.92 -10.16
CA PHE A 111 -11.70 -4.03 -9.36
C PHE A 111 -12.34 -2.98 -10.25
N ILE A 112 -13.67 -2.96 -10.29
CA ILE A 112 -14.49 -2.13 -11.18
C ILE A 112 -15.46 -1.29 -10.33
N GLY A 113 -15.56 0.02 -10.62
CA GLY A 113 -16.53 0.90 -9.98
C GLY A 113 -17.92 0.82 -10.59
N THR A 114 -18.86 1.60 -10.06
CA THR A 114 -20.20 1.74 -10.65
C THR A 114 -20.17 2.59 -11.92
N THR A 115 -20.98 2.21 -12.91
CA THR A 115 -21.27 3.01 -14.11
C THR A 115 -22.74 3.38 -14.14
N THR A 116 -23.07 4.55 -14.71
CA THR A 116 -24.45 4.99 -14.95
C THR A 116 -24.96 4.60 -16.34
N GLN A 117 -24.11 4.00 -17.18
CA GLN A 117 -24.49 3.57 -18.52
C GLN A 117 -25.13 2.18 -18.48
N ASN A 118 -26.41 2.10 -18.83
CA ASN A 118 -27.18 0.85 -18.79
C ASN A 118 -26.55 -0.26 -19.65
N GLY A 119 -26.10 0.04 -20.87
CA GLY A 119 -25.49 -0.95 -21.76
C GLY A 119 -24.18 -1.55 -21.22
N THR A 120 -23.39 -0.77 -20.50
CA THR A 120 -22.14 -1.23 -19.88
C THR A 120 -22.41 -2.16 -18.69
N THR A 121 -23.52 -1.95 -17.98
CA THR A 121 -23.91 -2.80 -16.84
C THR A 121 -24.25 -4.22 -17.28
N ASP A 122 -24.99 -4.40 -18.38
CA ASP A 122 -25.33 -5.72 -18.90
C ASP A 122 -24.10 -6.47 -19.44
N SER A 123 -23.17 -5.75 -20.09
CA SER A 123 -21.90 -6.35 -20.54
C SER A 123 -21.08 -6.85 -19.35
N LEU A 124 -20.97 -6.04 -18.29
CA LEU A 124 -20.27 -6.43 -17.07
C LEU A 124 -20.89 -7.64 -16.37
N ILE A 125 -22.22 -7.76 -16.35
CA ILE A 125 -22.89 -8.92 -15.76
C ILE A 125 -22.56 -10.20 -16.56
N LYS A 126 -22.56 -10.11 -17.89
CA LYS A 126 -22.16 -11.23 -18.75
C LYS A 126 -20.68 -11.58 -18.58
N GLU A 127 -19.81 -10.58 -18.55
CA GLU A 127 -18.38 -10.76 -18.32
C GLU A 127 -18.11 -11.44 -16.98
N ASP A 128 -18.75 -10.96 -15.90
CA ASP A 128 -18.65 -11.57 -14.57
C ASP A 128 -19.15 -13.03 -14.57
N TRP A 129 -20.23 -13.30 -15.30
CA TRP A 129 -20.76 -14.65 -15.42
C TRP A 129 -19.79 -15.61 -16.10
N ILE A 130 -19.07 -15.15 -17.13
CA ILE A 130 -18.10 -15.96 -17.89
C ILE A 130 -16.78 -16.12 -17.13
N HIS A 131 -16.24 -15.04 -16.58
CA HIS A 131 -14.86 -15.02 -16.09
C HIS A 131 -14.71 -15.15 -14.58
N LYS A 132 -15.72 -14.73 -13.80
CA LYS A 132 -15.73 -14.84 -12.32
C LYS A 132 -14.51 -14.23 -11.61
N ASP A 133 -13.85 -13.27 -12.25
CA ASP A 133 -12.63 -12.60 -11.78
C ASP A 133 -12.85 -11.09 -11.51
N LEU A 134 -14.11 -10.64 -11.51
CA LEU A 134 -14.49 -9.24 -11.29
C LEU A 134 -14.96 -9.01 -9.84
N ILE A 135 -14.52 -7.90 -9.25
CA ILE A 135 -15.09 -7.33 -8.03
C ILE A 135 -15.72 -6.00 -8.41
N ARG A 136 -17.06 -5.93 -8.27
CA ARG A 136 -17.82 -4.71 -8.55
C ARG A 136 -18.00 -3.94 -7.24
N CYS A 137 -17.24 -2.86 -7.11
CA CYS A 137 -17.27 -1.94 -5.97
C CYS A 137 -18.61 -1.20 -5.91
N LYS A 138 -19.08 -0.89 -4.70
CA LYS A 138 -20.26 -0.05 -4.46
C LYS A 138 -19.89 1.43 -4.35
N SER A 139 -19.09 1.90 -5.30
CA SER A 139 -18.63 3.30 -5.35
C SER A 139 -18.33 3.71 -6.78
N GLU A 140 -18.24 5.03 -6.99
CA GLU A 140 -17.86 5.62 -8.27
C GLU A 140 -16.51 5.08 -8.79
N ASP A 141 -16.32 5.15 -10.10
CA ASP A 141 -15.13 4.65 -10.79
C ASP A 141 -13.87 5.51 -10.54
N LYS A 142 -13.41 5.57 -9.28
CA LYS A 142 -12.24 6.33 -8.82
C LYS A 142 -11.19 5.39 -8.26
N LEU A 143 -9.93 5.58 -8.67
CA LEU A 143 -8.81 4.73 -8.26
C LEU A 143 -8.66 4.64 -6.73
N THR A 144 -8.83 5.76 -6.02
CA THR A 144 -8.74 5.81 -4.56
C THR A 144 -9.82 4.96 -3.90
N LEU A 145 -11.08 5.08 -4.32
CA LEU A 145 -12.20 4.32 -3.75
C LEU A 145 -12.06 2.82 -4.06
N LYS A 146 -11.66 2.46 -5.28
CA LYS A 146 -11.33 1.07 -5.64
C LYS A 146 -10.20 0.51 -4.79
N THR A 147 -9.19 1.32 -4.47
CA THR A 147 -8.09 0.90 -3.59
C THR A 147 -8.60 0.58 -2.19
N VAL A 148 -9.52 1.39 -1.64
CA VAL A 148 -10.15 1.11 -0.33
C VAL A 148 -10.96 -0.18 -0.38
N HIS A 149 -11.79 -0.37 -1.40
CA HIS A 149 -12.54 -1.62 -1.61
C HIS A 149 -11.64 -2.84 -1.80
N MET A 150 -10.51 -2.71 -2.49
CA MET A 150 -9.52 -3.78 -2.62
C MET A 150 -8.96 -4.20 -1.26
N LEU A 151 -8.63 -3.24 -0.40
CA LEU A 151 -8.14 -3.51 0.95
C LEU A 151 -9.22 -4.17 1.83
N GLU A 152 -10.48 -3.71 1.71
CA GLU A 152 -11.62 -4.35 2.36
C GLU A 152 -11.80 -5.81 1.91
N TRP A 153 -11.73 -6.04 0.60
CA TRP A 153 -11.95 -7.37 0.00
C TRP A 153 -10.86 -8.35 0.42
N ILE A 154 -9.58 -7.98 0.26
CA ILE A 154 -8.46 -8.87 0.58
C ILE A 154 -8.44 -9.21 2.07
N LYS A 155 -8.74 -8.24 2.95
CA LYS A 155 -8.82 -8.47 4.40
C LYS A 155 -9.91 -9.49 4.76
N THR A 156 -11.00 -9.53 3.98
CA THR A 156 -12.18 -10.35 4.28
C THR A 156 -12.07 -11.75 3.66
N PHE A 157 -11.67 -11.82 2.39
CA PHE A 157 -11.73 -13.03 1.59
C PHE A 157 -10.37 -13.68 1.36
N CYS A 158 -9.27 -12.92 1.37
CA CYS A 158 -7.93 -13.40 1.05
C CYS A 158 -6.83 -12.98 2.05
N PRO A 159 -7.09 -13.05 3.38
CA PRO A 159 -6.16 -12.50 4.38
C PRO A 159 -4.83 -13.25 4.48
N GLU A 160 -4.76 -14.49 3.98
CA GLU A 160 -3.57 -15.33 4.10
C GLU A 160 -2.58 -15.18 2.95
N ALA A 161 -2.97 -14.48 1.87
CA ALA A 161 -2.11 -14.21 0.72
C ALA A 161 -0.76 -13.61 1.16
N GLU A 162 0.34 -14.07 0.56
CA GLU A 162 1.68 -13.69 1.00
C GLU A 162 2.09 -12.29 0.52
N PHE A 163 1.73 -11.95 -0.72
CA PHE A 163 2.02 -10.67 -1.36
C PHE A 163 0.77 -10.06 -1.99
N LEU A 164 0.66 -8.74 -1.92
CA LEU A 164 -0.35 -7.94 -2.61
C LEU A 164 0.33 -6.98 -3.58
N MET A 165 -0.14 -6.98 -4.83
CA MET A 165 0.25 -6.02 -5.87
C MET A 165 -0.99 -5.33 -6.42
N LYS A 166 -1.06 -4.00 -6.30
CA LYS A 166 -2.04 -3.18 -7.02
C LYS A 166 -1.47 -2.77 -8.36
N THR A 167 -2.24 -2.84 -9.44
CA THR A 167 -1.87 -2.37 -10.77
C THR A 167 -3.08 -1.78 -11.52
N GLU A 168 -2.88 -1.28 -12.73
CA GLU A 168 -3.90 -0.71 -13.61
C GLU A 168 -4.07 -1.55 -14.89
N ASP A 169 -5.19 -1.38 -15.59
CA ASP A 169 -5.53 -2.18 -16.78
C ASP A 169 -4.73 -1.84 -18.06
N ASN A 170 -3.78 -0.91 -17.97
CA ASN A 170 -2.86 -0.51 -19.03
C ASN A 170 -1.42 -0.97 -18.79
N VAL A 171 -1.17 -1.76 -17.74
CA VAL A 171 0.16 -2.25 -17.37
C VAL A 171 0.40 -3.67 -17.88
N ILE A 172 1.64 -3.96 -18.28
CA ILE A 172 2.11 -5.29 -18.64
C ILE A 172 3.05 -5.81 -17.56
N ILE A 173 2.83 -7.04 -17.10
CA ILE A 173 3.60 -7.64 -16.01
C ILE A 173 4.24 -8.95 -16.49
N ASN A 174 5.55 -9.11 -16.25
CA ASN A 174 6.18 -10.42 -16.37
C ASN A 174 5.99 -11.21 -15.07
N VAL A 175 4.89 -11.96 -14.99
CA VAL A 175 4.50 -12.70 -13.77
C VAL A 175 5.52 -13.80 -13.42
N SER A 176 6.17 -14.42 -14.41
CA SER A 176 7.20 -15.44 -14.15
C SER A 176 8.40 -14.86 -13.40
N ASN A 177 8.94 -13.73 -13.89
CA ASN A 177 10.07 -13.07 -13.22
C ASN A 177 9.66 -12.55 -11.85
N LEU A 178 8.42 -12.03 -11.72
CA LEU A 178 7.87 -11.61 -10.43
C LEU A 178 7.85 -12.76 -9.42
N LEU A 179 7.35 -13.93 -9.79
CA LEU A 179 7.32 -15.10 -8.90
C LEU A 179 8.71 -15.57 -8.49
N GLN A 180 9.70 -15.49 -9.39
CA GLN A 180 11.08 -15.81 -9.07
C GLN A 180 11.65 -14.81 -8.05
N LEU A 181 11.42 -13.51 -8.26
CA LEU A 181 11.82 -12.46 -7.33
C LEU A 181 11.21 -12.68 -5.94
N LEU A 182 9.91 -12.93 -5.85
CA LEU A 182 9.22 -13.17 -4.58
C LEU A 182 9.74 -14.41 -3.86
N SER A 183 10.10 -15.48 -4.58
CA SER A 183 10.75 -16.66 -4.00
C SER A 183 12.08 -16.33 -3.33
N ASN A 184 12.89 -15.49 -3.98
CA ASN A 184 14.20 -15.07 -3.47
C ASN A 184 14.09 -14.12 -2.27
N LEU A 185 13.04 -13.30 -2.23
CA LEU A 185 12.77 -12.45 -1.06
C LEU A 185 12.39 -13.30 0.15
N ASN A 186 11.64 -14.39 -0.03
CA ASN A 186 11.28 -15.30 1.04
C ASN A 186 12.50 -16.01 1.64
N SER A 187 13.44 -16.46 0.79
CA SER A 187 14.64 -17.15 1.26
C SER A 187 15.60 -16.23 2.01
N LYS A 188 15.58 -14.92 1.75
CA LYS A 188 16.39 -13.90 2.44
C LYS A 188 15.78 -13.38 3.75
N ARG A 189 14.62 -13.89 4.18
CA ARG A 189 13.89 -13.40 5.38
C ARG A 189 14.57 -13.68 6.74
N GLU A 190 15.77 -14.25 6.78
CA GLU A 190 16.62 -14.30 7.99
C GLU A 190 17.30 -12.95 8.35
N LEU A 191 16.97 -11.84 7.68
CA LEU A 191 17.48 -10.51 8.04
C LEU A 191 16.51 -9.70 8.90
N SER A 192 17.07 -8.94 9.86
CA SER A 192 16.38 -8.22 10.92
C SER A 192 15.39 -7.16 10.38
N THR A 193 14.33 -6.90 11.14
CA THR A 193 13.20 -6.03 10.75
C THR A 193 13.58 -4.58 10.45
N GLU A 194 14.73 -4.10 10.96
CA GLU A 194 15.19 -2.71 10.77
C GLU A 194 16.04 -2.53 9.51
N GLU A 195 16.87 -3.52 9.14
CA GLU A 195 17.57 -3.52 7.84
C GLU A 195 16.57 -3.65 6.67
N LYS A 196 15.44 -4.31 6.90
CA LYS A 196 14.27 -4.42 6.01
C LYS A 196 13.51 -3.10 5.79
N LEU A 197 13.74 -2.02 6.54
CA LEU A 197 13.12 -0.72 6.22
C LEU A 197 14.07 0.18 5.44
N ARG A 198 15.38 0.07 5.72
CA ARG A 198 16.42 0.86 5.04
C ARG A 198 16.68 0.42 3.60
N THR A 199 16.60 -0.87 3.29
CA THR A 199 16.77 -1.35 1.90
C THR A 199 15.56 -1.05 1.00
N TRP A 200 14.40 -0.72 1.57
CA TRP A 200 13.16 -0.45 0.80
C TRP A 200 12.96 1.02 0.45
N PHE A 201 13.60 1.95 1.16
CA PHE A 201 13.55 3.39 0.83
C PHE A 201 14.55 3.81 -0.28
N GLN A 202 15.46 2.94 -0.70
CA GLN A 202 16.52 3.30 -1.67
C GLN A 202 16.26 2.83 -3.11
N LEU A 203 14.99 2.61 -3.50
CA LEU A 203 14.60 2.34 -4.89
C LEU A 203 13.47 3.28 -5.34
N GLU A 204 13.77 4.58 -5.33
CA GLU A 204 13.13 5.60 -6.17
C GLU A 204 14.01 5.71 -7.42
N VAL A 205 13.54 5.59 -8.67
CA VAL A 205 12.44 6.30 -9.34
C VAL A 205 12.01 5.49 -10.58
N ASP A 206 10.69 5.27 -10.76
CA ASP A 206 9.93 4.73 -11.93
C ASP A 206 8.87 3.65 -11.58
N PHE A 207 8.68 3.30 -10.31
CA PHE A 207 7.69 2.28 -9.90
C PHE A 207 6.73 2.75 -8.79
N ILE A 208 6.39 4.04 -8.72
CA ILE A 208 5.62 4.59 -7.59
C ILE A 208 4.08 4.46 -7.69
N SER A 209 3.48 4.06 -8.82
CA SER A 209 2.01 3.81 -8.81
C SER A 209 1.62 2.41 -8.31
N THR A 210 2.56 1.47 -8.27
CA THR A 210 2.30 0.03 -8.12
C THR A 210 2.85 -0.45 -6.76
N MET A 211 2.11 -0.15 -5.70
CA MET A 211 2.51 -0.38 -4.32
C MET A 211 2.68 -1.87 -3.99
N TYR A 212 3.88 -2.26 -3.54
CA TYR A 212 4.17 -3.52 -2.84
C TYR A 212 3.80 -3.34 -1.35
N LEU A 213 2.77 -4.04 -0.87
CA LEU A 213 2.48 -4.12 0.57
C LEU A 213 2.83 -5.52 1.07
N GLN A 214 3.80 -5.61 1.98
CA GLN A 214 4.09 -6.83 2.73
C GLN A 214 3.24 -6.89 4.01
N LYS A 215 2.79 -8.11 4.33
CA LYS A 215 1.79 -8.54 5.33
C LYS A 215 1.82 -7.91 6.75
N ASN A 216 2.84 -7.14 7.12
CA ASN A 216 3.00 -6.56 8.46
C ASN A 216 2.75 -5.03 8.55
N ILE A 217 2.33 -4.36 7.49
CA ILE A 217 2.26 -2.87 7.44
C ILE A 217 0.83 -2.30 7.52
N CYS A 218 -0.23 -3.11 7.57
CA CYS A 218 -1.60 -2.58 7.68
C CYS A 218 -2.41 -3.15 8.84
N PRO A 219 -2.16 -2.72 10.09
CA PRO A 219 -3.21 -2.65 11.09
C PRO A 219 -4.09 -1.43 10.78
N ILE A 220 -4.82 -1.44 9.66
CA ILE A 220 -5.93 -0.49 9.47
C ILE A 220 -7.07 -1.00 10.34
N TYR A 221 -7.07 -0.53 11.59
CA TYR A 221 -8.23 -0.51 12.47
C TYR A 221 -9.26 0.39 11.81
N ILE A 222 -10.22 -0.22 11.11
CA ILE A 222 -11.48 0.42 10.76
C ILE A 222 -12.41 0.11 11.95
N PRO A 223 -12.69 1.08 12.84
CA PRO A 223 -13.64 0.86 13.92
C PRO A 223 -15.03 0.63 13.33
N ILE A 224 -15.66 -0.47 13.73
CA ILE A 224 -17.06 -0.77 13.44
C ILE A 224 -17.85 -0.20 14.62
N SER A 225 -18.66 0.83 14.37
CA SER A 225 -19.78 1.24 15.22
C SER A 225 -21.04 1.23 14.39
#